data_AF-A9DPY7-F1
#
_entry.id   AF-A9DPY7-F1
#
_cell.length_a   1.000
_cell.length_b   1.000
_cell.length_c   1.000
_cell.angle_alpha   90.00
_cell.angle_beta   90.00
_cell.angle_gamma   90.00
#
_symmetry.space_group_name_H-M   'P 1'
#
loop_
_entity.id
_entity.type
_entity.pdbx_description
1 polymer ?
#
loop_
_entity_poly.entity_id
_entity_poly.type
_entity_poly.pdbx_seq_one_letter_code
_entity_poly.pdbx_strand_id
1 'polypeptide(L)'
;MNPKGIIITFFIISLVLIGMMFLIVDVRNNPIADDFTTIENEFEKINSEETAKINTDSITATLKSQNIAQSQELEKFNILTEDALANIKQLQEQLFPGGIEAHDLGESDRIKENNTLFFKENGEPTKIATEFTAKLDAFENNIRVLIQLFPEVKTVEATVRDQYTKGLSWLDYNFKDFPAIASYVKLKTLTNNIKSKREAIFMAVLKK
;
A
#
# COMPACT_ATOMS: atom_id res chain seq x y z
N MET A 1 -41.71 -39.97 25.54
CA MET A 1 -41.37 -38.54 25.49
C MET A 1 -42.65 -37.72 25.54
N ASN A 2 -42.72 -36.71 26.42
CA ASN A 2 -43.91 -35.89 26.56
C ASN A 2 -44.01 -34.92 25.36
N PRO A 3 -45.11 -34.88 24.58
CA PRO A 3 -45.21 -34.06 23.37
C PRO A 3 -44.95 -32.56 23.61
N LYS A 4 -45.18 -32.07 24.83
CA LYS A 4 -44.86 -30.70 25.24
C LYS A 4 -43.35 -30.41 25.28
N GLY A 5 -42.52 -31.41 25.59
CA GLY A 5 -41.07 -31.27 25.62
C GLY A 5 -40.45 -31.15 24.23
N ILE A 6 -41.01 -31.84 23.23
CA ILE A 6 -40.51 -31.79 21.84
C ILE A 6 -40.70 -30.40 21.24
N ILE A 7 -41.83 -29.74 21.52
CA ILE A 7 -42.13 -28.39 21.02
C ILE A 7 -41.18 -27.35 21.63
N ILE A 8 -40.88 -27.46 22.93
CA ILE A 8 -39.95 -26.55 23.61
C ILE A 8 -38.54 -26.70 23.05
N THR A 9 -38.08 -27.94 22.81
CA THR A 9 -36.76 -28.18 22.19
C THR A 9 -36.68 -27.62 20.78
N PHE A 10 -37.73 -27.75 19.96
CA PHE A 10 -37.77 -27.15 18.63
C PHE A 10 -37.71 -25.63 18.67
N PHE A 11 -38.41 -25.00 19.62
CA PHE A 11 -38.42 -23.55 19.78
C PHE A 11 -37.05 -23.00 20.20
N ILE A 12 -36.34 -23.69 21.09
CA ILE A 12 -34.98 -23.33 21.51
C ILE A 12 -33.99 -23.46 20.34
N ILE A 13 -34.08 -24.54 19.55
CA ILE A 13 -33.20 -24.74 18.38
C ILE A 13 -33.45 -23.67 17.32
N SER A 14 -34.71 -23.29 17.06
CA SER A 14 -35.02 -22.19 16.14
C SER A 14 -34.51 -20.83 16.64
N LEU A 15 -34.58 -20.55 17.94
CA LEU A 15 -34.02 -19.31 18.51
C LEU A 15 -32.49 -19.27 18.40
N VAL A 16 -31.81 -20.39 18.61
CA VAL A 16 -30.34 -20.50 18.43
C VAL A 16 -29.96 -20.31 16.95
N LEU A 17 -30.73 -20.87 16.01
CA LEU A 17 -30.49 -20.69 14.58
C LEU A 17 -30.71 -19.23 14.12
N ILE A 18 -31.73 -18.55 14.65
CA ILE A 18 -31.97 -17.12 14.37
C ILE A 18 -30.85 -16.27 14.98
N GLY A 19 -30.38 -16.60 16.20
CA GLY A 19 -29.23 -15.94 16.83
C GLY A 19 -27.93 -16.10 16.03
N MET A 20 -27.67 -17.28 15.45
CA MET A 20 -26.54 -17.49 14.54
C MET A 20 -26.65 -16.69 13.25
N MET A 21 -27.86 -16.49 12.70
CA MET A 21 -28.05 -15.64 11.52
C MET A 21 -27.72 -14.17 11.81
N PHE A 22 -28.01 -13.66 13.02
CA PHE A 22 -27.60 -12.30 13.42
C PHE A 22 -26.08 -12.16 13.55
N LEU A 23 -25.37 -13.19 14.04
CA LEU A 23 -23.89 -13.19 14.07
C LEU A 23 -23.28 -13.18 12.67
N ILE A 24 -23.89 -13.84 11.69
CA ILE A 24 -23.42 -13.83 10.28
C ILE A 24 -23.70 -12.48 9.60
N VAL A 25 -24.76 -11.77 10.01
CA VAL A 25 -25.10 -10.45 9.48
C VAL A 25 -24.19 -9.35 10.04
N ASP A 26 -23.74 -9.45 11.29
CA ASP A 26 -22.78 -8.49 11.87
C ASP A 26 -21.33 -8.69 11.39
N VAL A 27 -20.96 -9.89 10.91
CA VAL A 27 -19.65 -10.11 10.26
C VAL A 27 -19.52 -9.36 8.93
N ARG A 28 -20.63 -9.10 8.22
CA ARG A 28 -20.61 -8.35 6.95
C ARG A 28 -20.44 -6.83 7.11
N ASN A 29 -20.53 -6.30 8.32
CA ASN A 29 -20.36 -4.87 8.60
C ASN A 29 -19.04 -4.56 9.31
N ASN A 30 -18.16 -5.54 9.47
CA ASN A 30 -16.87 -5.35 10.10
C ASN A 30 -15.75 -5.40 9.04
N PRO A 31 -15.18 -4.25 8.61
CA PRO A 31 -14.18 -4.21 7.54
C PRO A 31 -12.84 -4.87 7.92
N ILE A 32 -12.69 -5.34 9.15
CA ILE A 32 -11.44 -5.92 9.65
C ILE A 32 -11.22 -7.35 9.14
N ALA A 33 -12.30 -8.10 8.83
CA ALA A 33 -12.19 -9.47 8.33
C ALA A 33 -12.00 -9.55 6.80
N ASP A 34 -12.57 -8.60 6.04
CA ASP A 34 -12.32 -8.49 4.59
C ASP A 34 -10.88 -8.07 4.28
N ASP A 35 -10.22 -7.38 5.21
CA ASP A 35 -8.85 -6.89 5.03
C ASP A 35 -7.83 -8.03 4.94
N PHE A 36 -7.96 -9.09 5.74
CA PHE A 36 -6.98 -10.20 5.72
C PHE A 36 -7.06 -11.06 4.45
N THR A 37 -8.27 -11.38 3.96
CA THR A 37 -8.43 -12.08 2.67
C THR A 37 -8.02 -11.19 1.50
N THR A 38 -8.17 -9.86 1.62
CA THR A 38 -7.68 -8.92 0.61
C THR A 38 -6.15 -8.85 0.63
N ILE A 39 -5.53 -8.84 1.81
CA ILE A 39 -4.07 -8.86 1.98
C ILE A 39 -3.46 -10.15 1.43
N GLU A 40 -4.06 -11.31 1.67
CA GLU A 40 -3.55 -12.60 1.16
C GLU A 40 -3.63 -12.66 -0.38
N ASN A 41 -4.75 -12.22 -0.97
CA ASN A 41 -4.90 -12.12 -2.42
C ASN A 41 -3.99 -11.03 -3.04
N GLU A 42 -3.81 -9.89 -2.37
CA GLU A 42 -2.86 -8.86 -2.79
C GLU A 42 -1.42 -9.37 -2.71
N PHE A 43 -1.08 -10.15 -1.67
CA PHE A 43 0.24 -10.74 -1.51
C PHE A 43 0.56 -11.76 -2.62
N GLU A 44 -0.37 -12.67 -2.93
CA GLU A 44 -0.21 -13.61 -4.05
C GLU A 44 -0.07 -12.88 -5.38
N LYS A 45 -0.90 -11.87 -5.62
CA LYS A 45 -0.83 -11.05 -6.83
C LYS A 45 0.50 -10.33 -6.97
N ILE A 46 0.97 -9.68 -5.90
CA ILE A 46 2.20 -8.90 -5.88
C ILE A 46 3.45 -9.78 -6.02
N ASN A 47 3.42 -11.02 -5.50
CA ASN A 47 4.51 -11.98 -5.68
C ASN A 47 4.49 -12.62 -7.07
N SER A 48 3.34 -12.68 -7.74
CA SER A 48 3.22 -13.16 -9.13
C SER A 48 3.58 -12.11 -10.18
N GLU A 49 3.43 -10.82 -9.85
CA GLU A 49 3.74 -9.69 -10.74
C GLU A 49 5.18 -9.19 -10.53
N GLU A 50 6.18 -9.98 -10.93
CA GLU A 50 7.53 -9.46 -11.16
C GLU A 50 7.55 -8.65 -12.48
N THR A 51 6.97 -7.45 -12.44
CA THR A 51 7.01 -6.52 -13.59
C THR A 51 8.46 -6.20 -13.97
N ALA A 52 8.70 -6.19 -15.28
CA ALA A 52 9.98 -6.06 -15.96
C ALA A 52 10.99 -5.12 -15.26
N LYS A 53 12.24 -5.57 -15.16
CA LYS A 53 13.38 -4.72 -14.80
C LYS A 53 13.51 -3.59 -15.81
N ILE A 54 12.85 -2.46 -15.54
CA ILE A 54 13.15 -1.21 -16.20
C ILE A 54 14.58 -0.85 -15.78
N ASN A 55 15.52 -0.99 -16.71
CA ASN A 55 16.91 -0.64 -16.48
C ASN A 55 17.01 0.90 -16.39
N THR A 56 17.08 1.41 -15.17
CA THR A 56 17.17 2.83 -14.81
C THR A 56 18.31 3.56 -15.51
N ASP A 57 19.42 2.86 -15.75
CA ASP A 57 20.59 3.39 -16.46
C ASP A 57 20.25 3.67 -17.93
N SER A 58 19.39 2.84 -18.53
CA SER A 58 18.94 3.04 -19.92
C SER A 58 18.02 4.25 -20.08
N ILE A 59 17.18 4.55 -19.10
CA ILE A 59 16.28 5.73 -19.13
C ILE A 59 17.09 7.01 -19.02
N THR A 60 18.01 7.08 -18.05
CA THR A 60 18.85 8.27 -17.85
C THR A 60 19.75 8.54 -19.05
N ALA A 61 20.29 7.49 -19.68
CA ALA A 61 21.06 7.62 -20.92
C ALA A 61 20.20 8.10 -22.10
N THR A 62 18.96 7.63 -22.21
CA THR A 62 18.01 8.01 -23.26
C THR A 62 17.56 9.47 -23.13
N LEU A 63 17.30 9.95 -21.91
CA LEU A 63 16.96 11.36 -21.66
C LEU A 63 18.08 12.31 -22.12
N LYS A 64 19.33 11.93 -21.85
CA LYS A 64 20.51 12.73 -22.23
C LYS A 64 20.75 12.73 -23.74
N SER A 65 20.41 11.67 -24.45
CA SER A 65 20.63 11.56 -25.89
C SER A 65 19.54 12.22 -26.74
N GLN A 66 18.29 12.27 -26.27
CA GLN A 66 17.15 12.80 -27.04
C GLN A 66 16.97 14.33 -26.98
N ASN A 67 17.80 15.07 -26.22
CA ASN A 67 17.75 16.53 -26.10
C ASN A 67 16.33 17.09 -25.89
N ILE A 68 15.56 16.43 -25.02
CA ILE A 68 14.17 16.78 -24.74
C ILE A 68 14.16 18.12 -24.02
N ALA A 69 13.44 19.10 -24.58
CA ALA A 69 13.15 20.34 -23.87
C ALA A 69 12.46 19.97 -22.55
N GLN A 70 13.00 20.43 -21.41
CA GLN A 70 12.56 20.08 -20.04
C GLN A 70 13.08 18.72 -19.51
N SER A 71 14.16 18.18 -20.06
CA SER A 71 14.85 16.98 -19.53
C SER A 71 15.23 17.08 -18.05
N GLN A 72 15.49 18.28 -17.54
CA GLN A 72 15.79 18.52 -16.12
C GLN A 72 14.64 18.13 -15.18
N GLU A 73 13.37 18.37 -15.58
CA GLU A 73 12.22 17.98 -14.75
C GLU A 73 12.00 16.46 -14.78
N LEU A 74 12.32 15.79 -15.90
CA LEU A 74 12.32 14.33 -15.97
C LEU A 74 13.46 13.68 -15.17
N GLU A 75 14.64 14.31 -15.15
CA GLU A 75 15.75 13.88 -14.30
C GLU A 75 15.40 14.04 -12.82
N LYS A 76 14.84 15.20 -12.44
CA LYS A 76 14.33 15.45 -11.09
C LYS A 76 13.25 14.45 -10.70
N PHE A 77 12.31 14.14 -11.60
CA PHE A 77 11.30 13.10 -11.40
C PHE A 77 11.93 11.73 -11.10
N ASN A 78 12.94 11.35 -11.87
CA ASN A 78 13.63 10.08 -11.65
C ASN A 78 14.34 10.04 -10.30
N ILE A 79 15.03 11.12 -9.91
CA ILE A 79 15.69 11.24 -8.61
C ILE A 79 14.66 11.11 -7.48
N LEU A 80 13.57 11.85 -7.52
CA LEU A 80 12.50 11.78 -6.51
C LEU A 80 11.85 10.40 -6.44
N THR A 81 11.75 9.71 -7.58
CA THR A 81 11.27 8.32 -7.65
C THR A 81 12.21 7.38 -6.92
N GLU A 82 13.52 7.43 -7.22
CA GLU A 82 14.52 6.61 -6.55
C GLU A 82 14.59 6.89 -5.05
N ASP A 83 14.49 8.16 -4.64
CA ASP A 83 14.49 8.54 -3.22
C ASP A 83 13.30 7.97 -2.46
N ALA A 84 12.11 7.96 -3.08
CA ALA A 84 10.90 7.36 -2.52
C ALA A 84 11.02 5.83 -2.44
N LEU A 85 11.47 5.19 -3.52
CA LEU A 85 11.65 3.73 -3.57
C LEU A 85 12.70 3.24 -2.56
N ALA A 86 13.81 3.95 -2.43
CA ALA A 86 14.85 3.63 -1.47
C ALA A 86 14.34 3.74 -0.02
N ASN A 87 13.53 4.74 0.28
CA ASN A 87 12.95 4.90 1.61
C ASN A 87 11.89 3.84 1.93
N ILE A 88 11.03 3.49 0.95
CA ILE A 88 10.08 2.38 1.09
C ILE A 88 10.83 1.07 1.35
N LYS A 89 11.90 0.80 0.61
CA LYS A 89 12.76 -0.37 0.82
C LYS A 89 13.36 -0.38 2.23
N GLN A 90 13.81 0.77 2.73
CA GLN A 90 14.35 0.90 4.08
C GLN A 90 13.28 0.62 5.16
N LEU A 91 12.03 1.02 4.94
CA LEU A 91 10.92 0.68 5.83
C LEU A 91 10.62 -0.81 5.79
N GLN A 92 10.57 -1.41 4.60
CA GLN A 92 10.36 -2.85 4.43
C GLN A 92 11.44 -3.69 5.13
N GLU A 93 12.71 -3.30 4.99
CA GLU A 93 13.85 -3.95 5.65
C GLU A 93 13.79 -3.82 7.18
N GLN A 94 13.26 -2.72 7.71
CA GLN A 94 13.08 -2.56 9.16
C GLN A 94 11.92 -3.39 9.72
N LEU A 95 10.86 -3.61 8.92
CA LEU A 95 9.77 -4.50 9.30
C LEU A 95 10.20 -5.98 9.21
N PHE A 96 10.87 -6.35 8.12
CA PHE A 96 11.30 -7.72 7.83
C PHE A 96 12.74 -7.72 7.28
N PRO A 97 13.75 -7.74 8.18
CA PRO A 97 15.16 -7.81 7.77
C PRO A 97 15.44 -9.06 6.95
N GLY A 98 16.10 -8.90 5.80
CA GLY A 98 16.36 -10.01 4.86
C GLY A 98 15.18 -10.40 3.97
N GLY A 99 14.09 -9.64 3.98
CA GLY A 99 12.87 -9.94 3.22
C GLY A 99 11.83 -10.70 4.04
N ILE A 100 10.60 -10.73 3.55
CA ILE A 100 9.47 -11.34 4.25
C ILE A 100 9.58 -12.87 4.29
N GLU A 101 10.25 -13.45 3.30
CA GLU A 101 10.45 -14.89 3.13
C GLU A 101 11.37 -15.51 4.20
N ALA A 102 12.14 -14.67 4.91
CA ALA A 102 13.03 -15.08 5.98
C ALA A 102 12.32 -15.21 7.36
N HIS A 103 11.02 -14.91 7.44
CA HIS A 103 10.27 -14.84 8.69
C HIS A 103 9.05 -15.76 8.67
N ASP A 104 8.70 -16.34 9.82
CA ASP A 104 7.44 -17.06 9.99
C ASP A 104 6.29 -16.06 10.21
N LEU A 105 5.33 -16.06 9.28
CA LEU A 105 4.20 -15.12 9.29
C LEU A 105 3.10 -15.51 10.29
N GLY A 106 3.17 -16.70 10.89
CA GLY A 106 2.24 -17.18 11.91
C GLY A 106 2.37 -16.48 13.27
N GLU A 107 3.46 -15.75 13.53
CA GLU A 107 3.67 -15.00 14.76
C GLU A 107 3.10 -13.57 14.66
N SER A 108 1.80 -13.48 14.98
CA SER A 108 0.88 -12.35 14.75
C SER A 108 1.12 -11.07 15.58
N ASP A 109 2.10 -10.98 16.48
CA ASP A 109 2.17 -9.88 17.46
C ASP A 109 3.08 -8.71 17.05
N ARG A 110 3.45 -8.60 15.77
CA ARG A 110 4.33 -7.54 15.26
C ARG A 110 3.64 -6.18 15.09
N ILE A 111 2.43 -5.98 15.63
CA ILE A 111 1.76 -4.67 15.70
C ILE A 111 2.65 -3.66 16.42
N LYS A 112 3.29 -4.07 17.52
CA LYS A 112 4.18 -3.18 18.28
C LYS A 112 5.41 -2.75 17.47
N GLU A 113 5.98 -3.67 16.70
CA GLU A 113 7.15 -3.38 15.85
C GLU A 113 6.79 -2.40 14.74
N ASN A 114 5.67 -2.65 14.07
CA ASN A 114 5.12 -1.72 13.08
C ASN A 114 4.85 -0.34 13.68
N ASN A 115 4.14 -0.28 14.81
CA ASN A 115 3.86 0.97 15.49
C ASN A 115 5.14 1.71 15.88
N THR A 116 6.17 1.00 16.37
CA THR A 116 7.45 1.64 16.75
C THR A 116 8.19 2.22 15.55
N LEU A 117 8.03 1.63 14.36
CA LEU A 117 8.63 2.14 13.13
C LEU A 117 7.94 3.44 12.68
N PHE A 118 6.60 3.47 12.70
CA PHE A 118 5.85 4.59 12.13
C PHE A 118 5.47 5.69 13.14
N PHE A 119 5.31 5.34 14.41
CA PHE A 119 4.82 6.21 15.47
C PHE A 119 5.69 6.16 16.73
N LYS A 120 5.81 7.30 17.40
CA LYS A 120 6.38 7.42 18.74
C LYS A 120 5.35 6.96 19.78
N GLU A 121 5.79 6.76 21.02
CA GLU A 121 4.90 6.41 22.14
C GLU A 121 3.76 7.42 22.38
N ASN A 122 3.99 8.70 22.06
CA ASN A 122 2.97 9.75 22.16
C ASN A 122 1.98 9.77 20.98
N GLY A 123 2.10 8.83 20.03
CA GLY A 123 1.26 8.73 18.84
C GLY A 123 1.65 9.64 17.69
N GLU A 124 2.67 10.49 17.83
CA GLU A 124 3.19 11.29 16.71
C GLU A 124 3.98 10.43 15.71
N PRO A 125 4.00 10.78 14.42
CA PRO A 125 4.86 10.11 13.45
C PRO A 125 6.34 10.16 13.85
N THR A 126 7.05 9.06 13.59
CA THR A 126 8.52 9.05 13.71
C THR A 126 9.16 9.92 12.63
N LYS A 127 10.46 10.19 12.78
CA LYS A 127 11.23 10.92 11.75
C LYS A 127 11.19 10.18 10.40
N ILE A 128 11.36 8.85 10.41
CA ILE A 128 11.36 8.06 9.19
C ILE A 128 9.98 8.02 8.52
N ALA A 129 8.88 7.98 9.30
CA ALA A 129 7.53 8.06 8.75
C ALA A 129 7.22 9.45 8.18
N THR A 130 7.70 10.51 8.83
CA THR A 130 7.58 11.88 8.32
C THR A 130 8.34 12.03 6.99
N GLU A 131 9.59 11.56 6.94
CA GLU A 131 10.40 11.56 5.71
C GLU A 131 9.74 10.74 4.59
N PHE A 132 9.14 9.61 4.93
CA PHE A 132 8.37 8.77 4.00
C PHE A 132 7.21 9.53 3.37
N THR A 133 6.35 10.14 4.19
CA THR A 133 5.22 10.93 3.67
C THR A 133 5.68 12.12 2.82
N ALA A 134 6.75 12.82 3.23
CA ALA A 134 7.31 13.93 2.47
C ALA A 134 7.88 13.50 1.10
N LYS A 135 8.50 12.32 1.02
CA LYS A 135 8.99 11.76 -0.25
C LYS A 135 7.86 11.36 -1.18
N LEU A 136 6.77 10.79 -0.66
CA LEU A 136 5.55 10.55 -1.44
C LEU A 136 4.96 11.87 -1.95
N ASP A 137 4.85 12.89 -1.10
CA ASP A 137 4.37 14.21 -1.49
C ASP A 137 5.23 14.81 -2.62
N ALA A 138 6.55 14.74 -2.50
CA ALA A 138 7.47 15.25 -3.51
C ALA A 138 7.32 14.52 -4.85
N PHE A 139 7.20 13.19 -4.82
CA PHE A 139 6.94 12.36 -6.00
C PHE A 139 5.61 12.75 -6.68
N GLU A 140 4.50 12.76 -5.94
CA GLU A 140 3.19 13.08 -6.50
C GLU A 140 3.12 14.53 -7.04
N ASN A 141 3.71 15.48 -6.31
CA ASN A 141 3.79 16.88 -6.74
C ASN A 141 4.59 17.02 -8.03
N ASN A 142 5.66 16.27 -8.20
CA ASN A 142 6.45 16.35 -9.41
C ASN A 142 5.71 15.72 -10.61
N ILE A 143 4.89 14.67 -10.42
CA ILE A 143 3.98 14.21 -11.48
C ILE A 143 3.01 15.33 -11.91
N ARG A 144 2.46 16.10 -10.96
CA ARG A 144 1.57 17.24 -11.28
C ARG A 144 2.29 18.31 -12.13
N VAL A 145 3.56 18.57 -11.84
CA VAL A 145 4.40 19.45 -12.66
C VAL A 145 4.61 18.86 -14.05
N LEU A 146 4.95 17.57 -14.15
CA LEU A 146 5.13 16.90 -15.44
C LEU A 146 3.86 16.91 -16.29
N ILE A 147 2.66 16.75 -15.70
CA ILE A 147 1.39 16.84 -16.43
C ILE A 147 1.21 18.23 -17.08
N GLN A 148 1.67 19.30 -16.44
CA GLN A 148 1.59 20.66 -16.98
C GLN A 148 2.60 20.89 -18.12
N LEU A 149 3.75 20.23 -18.04
CA LEU A 149 4.87 20.37 -18.97
C LEU A 149 4.75 19.47 -20.20
N PHE A 150 4.23 18.26 -20.01
CA PHE A 150 4.16 17.17 -20.98
C PHE A 150 2.69 16.76 -21.17
N PRO A 151 1.99 17.29 -22.20
CA PRO A 151 0.57 16.98 -22.45
C PRO A 151 0.28 15.48 -22.67
N GLU A 152 1.30 14.69 -23.02
CA GLU A 152 1.23 13.24 -23.21
C GLU A 152 1.03 12.50 -21.89
N VAL A 153 1.46 13.11 -20.78
CA VAL A 153 1.40 12.55 -19.42
C VAL A 153 0.04 12.80 -18.75
N LYS A 154 -0.87 13.58 -19.37
CA LYS A 154 -2.14 14.01 -18.76
C LYS A 154 -3.05 12.89 -18.23
N THR A 155 -2.89 11.65 -18.71
CA THR A 155 -3.67 10.49 -18.28
C THR A 155 -3.08 9.78 -17.08
N VAL A 156 -1.86 10.14 -16.66
CA VAL A 156 -1.21 9.57 -15.48
C VAL A 156 -1.78 10.25 -14.24
N GLU A 157 -2.42 9.48 -13.36
CA GLU A 157 -2.84 10.00 -12.06
C GLU A 157 -1.61 10.32 -11.21
N ALA A 158 -1.55 11.52 -10.61
CA ALA A 158 -0.43 11.93 -9.77
C ALA A 158 -0.37 11.18 -8.44
N THR A 159 -1.51 10.86 -7.85
CA THR A 159 -1.62 10.28 -6.52
C THR A 159 -1.24 8.79 -6.52
N VAL A 160 -0.45 8.35 -5.55
CA VAL A 160 -0.17 6.92 -5.27
C VAL A 160 -0.83 6.43 -3.99
N ARG A 161 -1.28 7.36 -3.16
CA ARG A 161 -1.97 7.13 -1.89
C ARG A 161 -3.48 7.01 -2.09
N ASP A 162 -4.09 6.11 -1.32
CA ASP A 162 -5.55 6.01 -1.29
C ASP A 162 -6.18 7.30 -0.78
N GLN A 163 -7.31 7.68 -1.38
CA GLN A 163 -8.01 8.93 -1.06
C GLN A 163 -8.89 8.84 0.18
N TYR A 164 -9.19 7.63 0.65
CA TYR A 164 -10.09 7.41 1.77
C TYR A 164 -9.33 7.18 3.07
N THR A 165 -9.52 8.08 4.05
CA THR A 165 -8.82 7.98 5.34
C THR A 165 -9.76 7.97 6.56
N LYS A 166 -11.09 7.91 6.36
CA LYS A 166 -12.09 8.03 7.46
C LYS A 166 -11.89 9.25 8.38
N GLY A 167 -11.31 10.33 7.87
CA GLY A 167 -11.00 11.53 8.68
C GLY A 167 -9.73 11.44 9.52
N LEU A 168 -8.97 10.34 9.40
CA LEU A 168 -7.62 10.19 9.96
C LEU A 168 -6.57 10.76 9.00
N SER A 169 -5.35 10.96 9.51
CA SER A 169 -4.22 11.17 8.61
C SER A 169 -3.99 9.92 7.77
N TRP A 170 -3.44 10.06 6.57
CA TRP A 170 -3.17 8.91 5.71
C TRP A 170 -2.23 7.89 6.38
N LEU A 171 -1.24 8.39 7.14
CA LEU A 171 -0.31 7.53 7.86
C LEU A 171 -1.03 6.75 8.97
N ASP A 172 -1.86 7.42 9.78
CA ASP A 172 -2.65 6.75 10.83
C ASP A 172 -3.55 5.67 10.22
N TYR A 173 -4.27 6.01 9.14
CA TYR A 173 -5.23 5.10 8.51
C TYR A 173 -4.59 3.82 7.96
N ASN A 174 -3.36 3.89 7.47
CA ASN A 174 -2.72 2.76 6.76
C ASN A 174 -1.68 2.00 7.60
N PHE A 175 -1.19 2.59 8.69
CA PHE A 175 -0.06 2.02 9.44
C PHE A 175 -0.29 1.95 10.94
N LYS A 176 -1.22 2.71 11.52
CA LYS A 176 -1.40 2.71 12.97
C LYS A 176 -2.16 1.47 13.44
N ASP A 177 -1.55 0.77 14.39
CA ASP A 177 -2.10 -0.44 15.00
C ASP A 177 -2.31 -1.61 14.00
N PHE A 178 -1.66 -1.54 12.83
CA PHE A 178 -1.65 -2.62 11.85
C PHE A 178 -0.56 -3.66 12.17
N PRO A 179 -0.79 -4.94 11.83
CA PRO A 179 0.27 -5.94 11.82
C PRO A 179 1.39 -5.55 10.84
N ALA A 180 2.65 -5.83 11.20
CA ALA A 180 3.80 -5.54 10.34
C ALA A 180 3.66 -6.11 8.92
N ILE A 181 3.07 -7.30 8.79
CA ILE A 181 2.79 -7.94 7.50
C ILE A 181 1.90 -7.07 6.60
N ALA A 182 0.82 -6.51 7.14
CA ALA A 182 -0.09 -5.65 6.40
C ALA A 182 0.62 -4.37 5.92
N SER A 183 1.42 -3.76 6.80
CA SER A 183 2.23 -2.58 6.45
C SER A 183 3.30 -2.90 5.41
N TYR A 184 3.94 -4.07 5.47
CA TYR A 184 4.88 -4.52 4.43
C TYR A 184 4.22 -4.67 3.07
N VAL A 185 3.04 -5.30 3.02
CA VAL A 185 2.24 -5.46 1.80
C VAL A 185 1.87 -4.09 1.24
N LYS A 186 1.40 -3.17 2.08
CA LYS A 186 1.09 -1.79 1.68
C LYS A 186 2.28 -1.07 1.04
N LEU A 187 3.45 -1.18 1.65
CA LEU A 187 4.69 -0.61 1.13
C LEU A 187 5.09 -1.23 -0.22
N LYS A 188 4.85 -2.53 -0.40
CA LYS A 188 5.10 -3.25 -1.66
C LYS A 188 4.14 -2.79 -2.76
N THR A 189 2.85 -2.61 -2.45
CA THR A 189 1.86 -2.01 -3.35
C THR A 189 2.27 -0.61 -3.79
N LEU A 190 2.71 0.24 -2.86
CA LEU A 190 3.23 1.57 -3.18
C LEU A 190 4.46 1.53 -4.08
N THR A 191 5.39 0.60 -3.82
CA THR A 191 6.57 0.37 -4.68
C THR A 191 6.16 0.08 -6.12
N ASN A 192 5.20 -0.82 -6.32
CA ASN A 192 4.74 -1.21 -7.65
C ASN A 192 3.98 -0.07 -8.35
N ASN A 193 3.15 0.68 -7.61
CA ASN A 193 2.45 1.84 -8.14
C ASN A 193 3.41 2.95 -8.59
N ILE A 194 4.44 3.24 -7.79
CA ILE A 194 5.48 4.22 -8.12
C ILE A 194 6.24 3.80 -9.38
N LYS A 195 6.68 2.54 -9.45
CA LYS A 195 7.37 1.99 -10.64
C LYS A 195 6.51 2.07 -11.90
N SER A 196 5.24 1.69 -11.80
CA SER A 196 4.30 1.70 -12.93
C SER A 196 4.05 3.12 -13.43
N LYS A 197 3.87 4.10 -12.53
CA LYS A 197 3.71 5.52 -12.91
C LYS A 197 4.99 6.06 -13.56
N ARG A 198 6.16 5.71 -13.03
CA ARG A 198 7.44 6.05 -13.64
C ARG A 198 7.52 5.53 -15.08
N GLU A 199 7.21 4.25 -15.28
CA GLU A 199 7.19 3.65 -16.62
C GLU A 199 6.24 4.38 -17.56
N ALA A 200 5.00 4.61 -17.13
CA ALA A 200 3.99 5.28 -17.93
C ALA A 200 4.44 6.68 -18.37
N ILE A 201 5.04 7.44 -17.46
CA ILE A 201 5.58 8.78 -17.74
C ILE A 201 6.70 8.72 -18.76
N PHE A 202 7.73 7.88 -18.54
CA PHE A 202 8.84 7.79 -19.47
C PHE A 202 8.41 7.26 -20.84
N MET A 203 7.50 6.30 -20.88
CA MET A 203 6.96 5.78 -22.13
C MET A 203 6.14 6.82 -22.89
N ALA A 204 5.37 7.66 -22.19
CA ALA A 204 4.60 8.73 -22.81
C ALA A 204 5.51 9.82 -23.41
N VAL A 205 6.62 10.14 -22.74
CA VAL A 205 7.52 11.23 -23.15
C VAL A 205 8.58 10.78 -24.17
N LEU A 206 9.15 9.58 -24.02
CA LEU A 206 10.27 9.08 -24.85
C LEU A 206 9.85 8.38 -26.14
N LYS A 207 8.59 7.92 -26.25
CA LYS A 207 8.07 7.30 -27.49
C LYS A 207 7.56 8.33 -28.51
N LYS A 208 7.79 9.61 -28.28
CA LYS A 208 7.52 10.68 -29.24
C LYS A 208 8.62 10.83 -30.29
#